data_AF-A0A959I959-F1
#
_entry.id   AF-A0A959I959-F1
#
_cell.length_a   1.000
_cell.length_b   1.000
_cell.length_c   1.000
_cell.angle_alpha   90.00
_cell.angle_beta   90.00
_cell.angle_gamma   90.00
#
_symmetry.space_group_name_H-M   'P 1'
#
loop_
_entity.id
_entity.type
_entity.pdbx_description
1 polymer ?
#
loop_
_entity_poly.entity_id
_entity_poly.type
_entity_poly.pdbx_seq_one_letter_code
_entity_poly.pdbx_strand_id
1 'polypeptide(L)' 'MKSLLTLLTFCVCTIPNLLSGATCVWVGGGGNGNWDEPSKWSCVAVPGPGDDVIIATGTNVTRNSSVTVQSLLLQNA' A
#
# COMPACT_ATOMS: atom_id res chain seq x y z
N MET A 1 15.83 -11.81 -41.43
CA MET A 1 15.59 -12.32 -40.05
C MET A 1 16.48 -11.69 -38.97
N LYS A 2 17.17 -10.56 -39.24
CA LYS A 2 17.95 -9.82 -38.21
C LYS A 2 17.29 -8.49 -37.78
N SER A 3 16.31 -8.02 -38.56
CA SER A 3 15.63 -6.73 -38.33
C SER A 3 14.30 -6.84 -37.54
N LEU A 4 13.77 -8.06 -37.36
CA LEU A 4 12.55 -8.31 -36.58
C LEU A 4 12.88 -8.53 -35.09
N LEU A 5 14.10 -9.00 -34.80
CA LEU A 5 14.57 -9.26 -33.44
C LEU A 5 14.94 -7.95 -32.72
N THR A 6 15.42 -6.92 -33.44
CA THR A 6 15.81 -5.63 -32.86
C THR A 6 14.63 -4.77 -32.42
N LEU A 7 13.46 -4.93 -33.04
CA LEU A 7 12.25 -4.17 -32.68
C LEU A 7 11.56 -4.73 -31.43
N LEU A 8 11.71 -6.03 -31.17
CA LEU A 8 11.12 -6.70 -30.00
C LEU A 8 11.90 -6.42 -28.69
N THR A 9 13.19 -6.09 -28.78
CA THR A 9 14.06 -5.82 -27.62
C THR A 9 14.02 -4.37 -27.15
N PHE A 10 13.46 -3.43 -27.93
CA PHE A 10 13.37 -2.01 -27.54
C PHE A 10 12.05 -1.65 -26.81
N CYS A 11 11.07 -2.57 -26.77
CA CYS A 11 9.75 -2.31 -26.20
C CYS A 11 9.58 -2.76 -24.73
N VAL A 12 10.68 -3.09 -24.03
CA VAL A 12 10.63 -3.67 -22.66
C VAL A 12 11.17 -2.72 -21.59
N CYS A 13 11.79 -1.59 -21.93
CA CYS A 13 12.55 -0.79 -20.95
C CYS A 13 12.07 0.65 -20.68
N THR A 14 10.82 1.01 -20.98
CA THR A 14 10.28 2.29 -20.50
C THR A 14 8.81 2.19 -20.09
N ILE A 15 8.47 1.17 -19.29
CA ILE A 15 7.32 1.35 -18.40
C ILE A 15 7.85 2.24 -17.27
N PRO A 16 7.49 3.53 -17.18
CA PRO A 16 7.78 4.24 -15.95
C PRO A 16 7.12 3.43 -14.83
N ASN A 17 7.91 2.99 -13.85
CA ASN A 17 7.37 2.56 -12.57
C ASN A 17 6.71 3.80 -11.98
N LEU A 18 5.44 4.04 -12.33
CA LEU A 18 4.57 4.87 -11.54
C LEU A 18 4.54 4.15 -10.20
N LEU A 19 5.35 4.63 -9.24
CA LEU A 19 5.21 4.26 -7.84
C LEU A 19 3.82 4.72 -7.42
N SER A 20 2.81 3.89 -7.71
CA SER A 20 1.47 4.07 -7.21
C SER A 20 1.47 3.53 -5.80
N GLY A 21 1.11 4.39 -4.84
CA GLY A 21 0.72 3.93 -3.52
C GLY A 21 -0.36 2.86 -3.58
N ALA A 22 -0.34 1.93 -2.64
CA ALA A 22 -1.46 1.05 -2.39
C ALA A 22 -2.50 1.74 -1.50
N THR A 23 -3.77 1.39 -1.67
CA THR A 23 -4.78 1.69 -0.65
C THR A 23 -4.79 0.56 0.36
N CYS A 24 -4.40 0.85 1.59
CA CYS A 24 -4.35 -0.09 2.71
C CYS A 24 -5.52 0.19 3.67
N VAL A 25 -6.49 -0.71 3.68
CA VAL A 25 -7.63 -0.65 4.59
C VAL A 25 -7.27 -1.42 5.85
N TRP A 26 -7.53 -0.83 7.01
CA TRP A 26 -7.45 -1.55 8.26
C TRP A 26 -8.56 -2.60 8.33
N VAL A 27 -8.18 -3.87 8.38
CA VAL A 27 -9.12 -5.01 8.41
C VAL A 27 -9.35 -5.55 9.82
N GLY A 28 -8.80 -4.87 10.84
CA GLY A 28 -8.68 -5.36 12.21
C GLY A 28 -9.83 -6.23 12.70
N GLY A 29 -9.58 -7.53 12.71
CA GLY A 29 -10.42 -8.52 13.39
C GLY A 29 -9.61 -9.21 14.48
N GLY A 30 -10.13 -9.20 15.72
CA GLY A 30 -9.65 -9.98 16.87
C GLY A 30 -8.17 -9.83 17.26
N GLY A 31 -7.89 -9.38 18.49
CA GLY A 31 -6.52 -9.27 19.02
C GLY A 31 -6.11 -7.83 19.31
N ASN A 32 -4.81 -7.53 19.22
CA ASN A 32 -4.28 -6.19 19.46
C ASN A 32 -4.49 -5.26 18.23
N GLY A 33 -4.40 -3.94 18.48
CA GLY A 33 -4.50 -2.90 17.46
C GLY A 33 -3.16 -2.49 16.84
N ASN A 34 -2.16 -3.37 16.78
CA ASN A 34 -0.80 -2.99 16.39
C ASN A 34 -0.70 -2.58 14.92
N TRP A 35 -0.35 -1.31 14.64
CA TRP A 35 -0.14 -0.78 13.28
C TRP A 35 0.90 -1.58 12.49
N ASP A 36 1.95 -2.03 13.15
CA ASP A 36 3.13 -2.64 12.52
C ASP A 36 2.92 -4.11 12.12
N GLU A 37 1.73 -4.66 12.31
CA GLU A 37 1.41 -6.04 11.93
C GLU A 37 0.80 -6.07 10.51
N PRO A 38 1.48 -6.64 9.50
CA PRO A 38 0.97 -6.68 8.11
C PRO A 38 -0.40 -7.36 7.97
N SER A 39 -0.73 -8.29 8.86
CA SER A 39 -2.02 -9.01 8.88
C SER A 39 -3.22 -8.09 9.16
N LYS A 40 -2.98 -6.89 9.72
CA LYS A 40 -4.02 -5.90 10.05
C LYS A 40 -4.41 -5.03 8.85
N TRP A 41 -3.73 -5.19 7.72
CA TRP A 41 -3.91 -4.38 6.53
C TRP A 41 -4.35 -5.22 5.32
N SER A 42 -5.34 -4.72 4.57
CA SER A 42 -5.83 -5.37 3.35
C SER A 42 -4.78 -5.53 2.27
N CYS A 43 -3.75 -4.68 2.28
CA CYS A 43 -2.64 -4.69 1.35
C CYS A 43 -1.53 -5.69 1.73
N VAL A 44 -1.73 -6.51 2.78
CA VAL A 44 -0.78 -7.52 3.28
C VAL A 44 0.64 -6.99 3.54
N ALA A 45 0.73 -5.70 3.86
CA ALA A 45 1.95 -4.97 4.17
C ALA A 45 1.64 -3.82 5.15
N VAL A 46 2.66 -3.31 5.83
CA VAL A 46 2.52 -2.09 6.65
C VAL A 46 2.56 -0.87 5.73
N PRO A 47 1.57 0.05 5.78
CA PRO A 47 1.54 1.22 4.92
C PRO A 47 2.74 2.15 5.14
N GLY A 48 3.30 2.64 4.04
CA GLY A 48 4.41 3.58 4.00
C GLY A 48 4.05 4.92 3.34
N PRO A 49 5.05 5.79 3.07
CA PRO A 49 4.85 7.18 2.67
C PRO A 49 4.08 7.40 1.36
N GLY A 50 4.00 6.38 0.49
CA GLY A 50 3.25 6.43 -0.74
C GLY A 50 1.81 5.95 -0.62
N ASP A 51 1.45 5.28 0.47
CA ASP A 51 0.20 4.52 0.59
C ASP A 51 -0.94 5.36 1.17
N ASP A 52 -2.14 5.12 0.68
CA ASP A 52 -3.37 5.69 1.21
C ASP A 52 -3.95 4.77 2.29
N VAL A 53 -4.17 5.31 3.48
CA VAL A 53 -4.67 4.54 4.62
C VAL A 53 -6.13 4.84 4.87
N ILE A 54 -6.93 3.77 5.03
CA ILE A 54 -8.35 3.87 5.41
C ILE A 54 -8.58 3.11 6.71
N ILE A 55 -9.15 3.78 7.70
CA ILE A 55 -9.52 3.17 8.99
C ILE A 55 -10.98 3.49 9.26
N ALA A 56 -11.78 2.46 9.57
CA ALA A 56 -13.17 2.64 9.96
C ALA A 56 -13.27 3.30 11.36
N THR A 57 -14.24 4.20 11.55
CA THR A 57 -14.53 4.79 12.86
C THR A 57 -14.87 3.72 13.90
N GLY A 58 -14.57 3.99 15.18
CA GLY A 58 -14.76 3.01 16.26
C GLY A 58 -13.67 1.95 16.35
N THR A 59 -12.62 2.03 15.53
CA THR A 59 -11.48 1.10 15.56
C THR A 59 -10.33 1.63 16.42
N ASN A 60 -9.77 0.77 17.27
CA ASN A 60 -8.59 1.09 18.07
C ASN A 60 -7.31 0.63 17.37
N VAL A 61 -6.52 1.58 16.87
CA VAL A 61 -5.20 1.34 16.27
C VAL A 61 -4.12 1.96 17.16
N THR A 62 -3.05 1.22 17.42
CA THR A 62 -1.94 1.58 18.31
C THR A 62 -0.65 1.65 17.52
N ARG A 63 0.08 2.74 17.70
CA ARG A 63 1.38 3.01 17.07
C ARG A 63 2.26 3.74 18.09
N ASN A 64 3.47 3.23 18.32
CA ASN A 64 4.40 3.76 19.34
C ASN A 64 5.49 4.70 18.76
N SER A 65 5.50 4.90 17.45
CA SER A 65 6.47 5.73 16.75
C SER A 65 5.81 6.47 15.58
N SER A 66 6.40 7.56 15.12
CA SER A 66 5.87 8.26 13.94
C SER A 66 5.78 7.35 12.72
N VAL A 67 4.76 7.58 11.89
CA VAL A 67 4.60 6.97 10.57
C VAL A 67 4.24 8.07 9.57
N THR A 68 4.73 7.95 8.35
CA THR A 68 4.36 8.81 7.24
C THR A 68 3.61 7.97 6.23
N VAL A 69 2.46 8.47 5.79
CA VAL A 69 1.60 7.88 4.76
C VAL A 69 1.18 9.00 3.80
N GLN A 70 0.72 8.63 2.60
CA GLN A 70 0.31 9.61 1.60
C GLN A 70 -0.98 10.32 2.01
N SER A 71 -1.96 9.55 2.49
CA SER A 71 -3.19 10.10 3.06
C SER A 71 -3.74 9.18 4.17
N LEU A 72 -4.52 9.77 5.07
CA LEU A 72 -5.26 9.04 6.11
C LEU A 72 -6.72 9.46 6.06
N LEU A 73 -7.59 8.49 5.76
CA LEU A 73 -9.04 8.65 5.80
C LEU A 73 -9.61 7.86 6.99
N LEU A 74 -10.31 8.58 7.88
CA LEU A 74 -11.15 7.99 8.90
C LEU A 74 -12.60 8.02 8.43
N GLN A 75 -13.14 6.88 8.04
CA GLN A 75 -14.48 6.79 7.42
C GLN A 75 -15.47 6.06 8.32
N ASN A 76 -16.75 6.41 8.21
CA ASN A 76 -17.80 5.61 8.84
C ASN A 76 -17.83 4.22 8.18
N ALA A 77 -18.00 3.18 8.99
CA ALA A 77 -18.27 1.83 8.49
C ALA A 77 -19.60 1.77 7.73
#